data_AF-A0A6L9GAP1-F1
#
_entry.id   AF-A0A6L9GAP1-F1
#
_cell.length_a   1.000
_cell.length_b   1.000
_cell.length_c   1.000
_cell.angle_alpha   90.00
_cell.angle_beta   90.00
_cell.angle_gamma   90.00
#
_symmetry.space_group_name_H-M   'P 1'
#
loop_
_entity.id
_entity.type
_entity.pdbx_description
1 polymer ?
#
loop_
_entity_poly.entity_id
_entity_poly.type
_entity_poly.pdbx_seq_one_letter_code
_entity_poly.pdbx_strand_id
1 'polypeptide(L)'
;EPTAERLIEELSGPARFVLSRPERLRQLQEARMLFEAFLARVAARSATADQIATIEAALDANGKTIGDPEAFVRTNMDFHLAIAKVSQNVFVDSLHTAVQAWLAEHRRVAVQQQGSAERAFARHVEILDAIRAGDPEKAE
;
A
#
# COMPACT_ATOMS: atom_id res chain seq x y z
N GLU A 1 12.12 -22.28 -10.99
CA GLU A 1 11.03 -22.81 -10.14
C GLU A 1 9.84 -21.85 -10.19
N PRO A 2 8.60 -22.32 -10.01
CA PRO A 2 7.45 -21.44 -9.88
C PRO A 2 7.52 -20.65 -8.57
N THR A 3 7.32 -19.33 -8.63
CA THR A 3 7.25 -18.44 -7.45
C THR A 3 5.93 -17.66 -7.46
N ALA A 4 5.55 -17.09 -6.32
CA ALA A 4 4.34 -16.27 -6.22
C ALA A 4 4.43 -15.04 -7.13
N GLU A 5 5.61 -14.42 -7.24
CA GLU A 5 5.87 -13.28 -8.12
C GLU A 5 5.64 -13.64 -9.58
N ARG A 6 6.17 -14.79 -10.03
CA ARG A 6 6.06 -15.24 -11.42
C ARG A 6 4.62 -15.60 -11.79
N LEU A 7 3.88 -16.24 -10.88
CA LEU A 7 2.45 -16.52 -11.07
C LEU A 7 1.66 -15.21 -11.27
N ILE A 8 1.96 -14.19 -10.48
CA ILE A 8 1.30 -12.89 -10.55
C ILE A 8 1.65 -12.14 -11.84
N GLU A 9 2.91 -12.21 -12.27
CA GLU A 9 3.35 -11.63 -13.53
C GLU A 9 2.57 -12.21 -14.71
N GLU A 10 2.40 -13.54 -14.75
CA GLU A 10 1.60 -14.24 -15.77
C GLU A 10 0.12 -13.81 -15.76
N LEU A 11 -0.45 -13.51 -14.60
CA LEU A 11 -1.83 -13.01 -14.47
C LEU A 11 -2.01 -11.54 -14.85
N SER A 12 -0.93 -10.78 -15.03
CA SER A 12 -1.00 -9.32 -15.21
C SER A 12 -1.69 -8.90 -16.52
N GLY A 13 -1.54 -9.67 -17.60
CA GLY A 13 -2.23 -9.42 -18.87
C GLY A 13 -3.76 -9.56 -18.74
N PRO A 14 -4.27 -10.73 -18.34
CA PRO A 14 -5.70 -10.93 -18.08
C PRO A 14 -6.27 -9.96 -17.03
N ALA A 15 -5.51 -9.68 -15.96
CA ALA A 15 -5.93 -8.73 -14.93
C ALA A 15 -6.16 -7.32 -15.50
N ARG A 16 -5.24 -6.80 -16.33
CA ARG A 16 -5.41 -5.49 -16.99
C ARG A 16 -6.68 -5.43 -17.83
N PHE A 17 -7.00 -6.50 -18.57
CA PHE A 17 -8.22 -6.55 -19.36
C PHE A 17 -9.49 -6.50 -18.49
N VAL A 18 -9.52 -7.26 -17.40
CA VAL A 18 -10.62 -7.25 -16.43
C VAL A 18 -10.80 -5.85 -15.82
N LEU A 19 -9.71 -5.22 -15.39
CA LEU A 19 -9.68 -3.93 -14.70
C LEU A 19 -9.89 -2.72 -15.61
N SER A 20 -9.88 -2.89 -16.93
CA SER A 20 -10.17 -1.82 -17.90
C SER A 20 -11.57 -1.19 -17.72
N ARG A 21 -12.48 -1.87 -17.03
CA ARG A 21 -13.81 -1.33 -16.70
C ARG A 21 -13.75 -0.53 -15.39
N PRO A 22 -14.23 0.74 -15.37
CA PRO A 22 -14.18 1.59 -14.18
C PRO A 22 -14.82 0.98 -12.93
N GLU A 23 -15.89 0.20 -13.08
CA GLU A 23 -16.54 -0.50 -11.98
C GLU A 23 -15.63 -1.55 -11.33
N ARG A 24 -14.91 -2.34 -12.14
CA ARG A 24 -14.01 -3.37 -11.60
C ARG A 24 -12.80 -2.77 -10.92
N LEU A 25 -12.34 -1.63 -11.42
CA LEU A 25 -11.29 -0.86 -10.76
C LEU A 25 -11.74 -0.40 -9.36
N ARG A 26 -12.98 0.10 -9.22
CA ARG A 26 -13.54 0.45 -7.89
C ARG A 26 -13.60 -0.75 -6.96
N GLN A 27 -14.08 -1.89 -7.45
CA GLN A 27 -14.12 -3.13 -6.67
C GLN A 27 -12.72 -3.58 -6.22
N LEU A 28 -11.70 -3.42 -7.07
CA LEU A 28 -10.32 -3.70 -6.68
C LEU A 28 -9.80 -2.71 -5.63
N GLN A 29 -10.17 -1.43 -5.72
CA GLN A 29 -9.83 -0.44 -4.69
C GLN A 29 -10.48 -0.77 -3.34
N GLU A 30 -11.74 -1.21 -3.33
CA GLU A 30 -12.43 -1.67 -2.13
C GLU A 30 -11.73 -2.90 -1.51
N ALA A 31 -11.43 -3.91 -2.33
CA ALA A 31 -10.70 -5.09 -1.88
C ALA A 31 -9.30 -4.73 -1.34
N ARG A 32 -8.61 -3.79 -1.98
CA ARG A 32 -7.32 -3.28 -1.50
C ARG A 32 -7.44 -2.62 -0.14
N MET A 33 -8.44 -1.75 0.07
CA MET A 33 -8.61 -1.06 1.35
C MET A 33 -8.82 -2.05 2.50
N LEU A 34 -9.68 -3.07 2.30
CA LEU A 34 -9.86 -4.14 3.28
C LEU A 34 -8.57 -4.90 3.57
N PHE A 35 -7.80 -5.19 2.52
CA PHE A 35 -6.54 -5.91 2.63
C PHE A 35 -5.45 -5.09 3.36
N GLU A 36 -5.26 -3.82 2.98
CA GLU A 36 -4.30 -2.92 3.62
C GLU A 36 -4.65 -2.65 5.09
N ALA A 37 -5.94 -2.49 5.43
CA ALA A 37 -6.41 -2.34 6.80
C ALA A 37 -6.08 -3.58 7.65
N PHE A 38 -6.34 -4.77 7.12
CA PHE A 38 -5.94 -6.02 7.77
C PHE A 38 -4.41 -6.10 7.99
N LEU A 39 -3.61 -5.68 7.02
CA LEU A 39 -2.14 -5.69 7.15
C LEU A 39 -1.65 -4.68 8.18
N ALA A 40 -2.26 -3.50 8.26
CA ALA A 40 -1.96 -2.52 9.31
C ALA A 40 -2.30 -3.07 10.71
N ARG A 41 -3.44 -3.77 10.84
CA ARG A 41 -3.81 -4.50 12.06
C ARG A 41 -2.76 -5.56 12.45
N VAL A 42 -2.28 -6.34 11.48
CA VAL A 42 -1.21 -7.32 11.71
C VAL A 42 0.07 -6.63 12.16
N ALA A 43 0.46 -5.54 11.48
CA ALA A 43 1.65 -4.78 11.84
C ALA A 43 1.57 -4.22 13.26
N ALA A 44 0.43 -3.66 13.67
CA ALA A 44 0.22 -3.18 15.03
C ALA A 44 0.34 -4.31 16.09
N ARG A 45 0.02 -5.56 15.73
CA ARG A 45 0.11 -6.69 16.67
C ARG A 45 1.51 -7.26 16.83
N SER A 46 2.32 -7.24 15.78
CA SER A 46 3.53 -8.07 15.72
C SER A 46 4.77 -7.40 15.15
N ALA A 47 4.72 -6.13 14.72
CA ALA A 47 5.90 -5.48 14.18
C ALA A 47 7.02 -5.39 15.22
N THR A 48 8.23 -5.77 14.82
CA THR A 48 9.44 -5.53 15.62
C THR A 48 9.86 -4.07 15.55
N ALA A 49 10.72 -3.63 16.47
CA ALA A 49 11.27 -2.27 16.46
C ALA A 49 11.97 -1.93 15.12
N ASP A 50 12.71 -2.89 14.54
CA ASP A 50 13.39 -2.71 13.24
C ASP A 50 12.39 -2.59 12.08
N GLN A 51 11.29 -3.35 12.13
CA GLN A 51 10.22 -3.25 11.14
C GLN A 51 9.48 -1.91 11.26
N ILE A 52 9.20 -1.43 12.47
CA ILE A 52 8.62 -0.11 12.71
C ILE A 52 9.54 0.99 12.17
N ALA A 53 10.85 0.90 12.44
CA ALA A 53 11.83 1.85 11.91
C ALA A 53 11.86 1.86 10.36
N THR A 54 11.66 0.70 9.73
CA THR A 54 11.54 0.58 8.27
C THR A 54 10.28 1.27 7.74
N ILE A 55 9.14 1.08 8.42
CA ILE A 55 7.87 1.74 8.05
C ILE A 55 7.98 3.26 8.23
N GLU A 56 8.60 3.71 9.32
CA GLU A 56 8.87 5.13 9.57
C GLU A 56 9.74 5.76 8.48
N ALA A 57 10.84 5.11 8.10
CA ALA A 57 11.69 5.60 7.02
C ALA A 57 10.94 5.73 5.68
N ALA A 58 10.02 4.79 5.40
CA ALA A 58 9.18 4.85 4.21
C ALA A 58 8.15 5.99 4.28
N LEU A 59 7.56 6.24 5.45
CA LEU A 59 6.66 7.37 5.68
C LEU A 59 7.39 8.71 5.52
N ASP A 60 8.59 8.84 6.09
CA ASP A 60 9.42 10.04 5.95
C ASP A 60 9.77 10.32 4.50
N ALA A 61 10.10 9.29 3.73
CA ALA A 61 10.32 9.41 2.29
C ALA A 61 9.05 9.88 1.56
N ASN A 62 7.88 9.38 1.94
CA ASN A 62 6.60 9.82 1.37
C ASN A 62 6.31 11.30 1.66
N GLY A 63 6.48 11.74 2.91
CA GLY A 63 6.29 13.14 3.30
C GLY A 63 7.18 14.11 2.51
N LYS A 64 8.44 13.72 2.24
CA LYS A 64 9.39 14.54 1.45
C LYS A 64 9.01 14.71 -0.03
N THR A 65 8.05 13.94 -0.52
CA THR A 65 7.58 13.99 -1.91
C THR A 65 6.25 14.73 -2.09
N ILE A 66 5.70 15.31 -1.02
CA ILE A 66 4.53 16.20 -1.14
C ILE A 66 4.89 17.36 -2.08
N GLY A 67 4.05 17.61 -3.08
CA GLY A 67 4.30 18.56 -4.17
C GLY A 67 4.87 17.94 -5.45
N ASP A 68 5.30 16.68 -5.41
CA ASP A 68 5.67 15.87 -6.58
C ASP A 68 4.72 14.67 -6.69
N PRO A 69 3.64 14.75 -7.50
CA PRO A 69 2.65 13.68 -7.60
C PRO A 69 3.22 12.32 -8.02
N GLU A 70 4.22 12.29 -8.90
CA GLU A 70 4.78 11.03 -9.37
C GLU A 70 5.67 10.38 -8.30
N ALA A 71 6.51 11.17 -7.65
CA ALA A 71 7.32 10.68 -6.54
C ALA A 71 6.45 10.29 -5.33
N PHE A 72 5.35 11.00 -5.09
CA PHE A 72 4.40 10.67 -4.02
C PHE A 72 3.71 9.33 -4.26
N VAL A 73 3.25 9.05 -5.49
CA VAL A 73 2.63 7.75 -5.81
C VAL A 73 3.60 6.61 -5.56
N ARG A 74 4.88 6.75 -5.95
CA ARG A 74 5.90 5.74 -5.73
C ARG A 74 6.16 5.50 -4.24
N THR A 75 6.45 6.56 -3.48
CA THR A 75 6.76 6.44 -2.05
C THR A 75 5.54 6.02 -1.22
N ASN A 76 4.32 6.35 -1.66
CA ASN A 76 3.08 5.82 -1.08
C ASN A 76 3.04 4.30 -1.20
N MET A 77 3.37 3.73 -2.36
CA MET A 77 3.42 2.27 -2.54
C MET A 77 4.48 1.63 -1.64
N ASP A 78 5.64 2.28 -1.50
CA ASP A 78 6.73 1.81 -0.65
C ASP A 78 6.31 1.76 0.83
N PHE A 79 5.57 2.77 1.32
CA PHE A 79 5.01 2.80 2.67
C PHE A 79 4.08 1.60 2.94
N HIS A 80 3.09 1.36 2.09
CA HIS A 80 2.18 0.21 2.27
C HIS A 80 2.90 -1.13 2.13
N LEU A 81 3.91 -1.22 1.25
CA LEU A 81 4.72 -2.43 1.13
C LEU A 81 5.55 -2.70 2.39
N ALA A 82 6.07 -1.67 3.06
CA ALA A 82 6.77 -1.81 4.32
C ALA A 82 5.86 -2.39 5.42
N ILE A 83 4.59 -1.97 5.47
CA ILE A 83 3.57 -2.54 6.37
C ILE A 83 3.29 -4.00 6.01
N ALA A 84 3.06 -4.31 4.72
CA ALA A 84 2.74 -5.66 4.25
C ALA A 84 3.82 -6.70 4.62
N LYS A 85 5.09 -6.30 4.53
CA LYS A 85 6.26 -7.14 4.86
C LYS A 85 6.34 -7.55 6.32
N VAL A 86 5.61 -6.89 7.22
CA VAL A 86 5.53 -7.32 8.64
C VAL A 86 4.89 -8.70 8.75
N SER A 87 4.00 -9.07 7.84
CA SER A 87 3.36 -10.39 7.82
C SER A 87 4.34 -11.54 7.58
N GLN A 88 5.53 -11.25 7.03
CA GLN A 88 6.53 -12.23 6.61
C GLN A 88 5.95 -13.33 5.69
N ASN A 89 4.88 -13.00 4.95
CA ASN A 89 4.21 -13.92 4.05
C ASN A 89 4.48 -13.52 2.59
N VAL A 90 5.27 -14.33 1.89
CA VAL A 90 5.67 -14.06 0.50
C VAL A 90 4.48 -13.87 -0.45
N PHE A 91 3.34 -14.52 -0.18
CA PHE A 91 2.13 -14.34 -0.98
C PHE A 91 1.47 -12.98 -0.73
N VAL A 92 1.49 -12.48 0.50
CA VAL A 92 1.00 -11.14 0.85
C VAL A 92 1.83 -10.08 0.13
N ASP A 93 3.16 -10.20 0.19
CA ASP A 93 4.08 -9.26 -0.46
C ASP A 93 3.87 -9.24 -1.98
N SER A 94 3.77 -10.43 -2.58
CA SER A 94 3.54 -10.59 -4.01
C SER A 94 2.18 -10.02 -4.43
N LEU A 95 1.11 -10.37 -3.71
CA LEU A 95 -0.25 -9.89 -3.99
C LEU A 95 -0.36 -8.38 -3.82
N HIS A 96 0.19 -7.82 -2.74
CA HIS A 96 0.23 -6.39 -2.50
C HIS A 96 0.92 -5.68 -3.67
N THR A 97 2.11 -6.14 -4.06
CA THR A 97 2.87 -5.58 -5.19
C THR A 97 2.05 -5.60 -6.49
N ALA A 98 1.35 -6.69 -6.77
CA ALA A 98 0.46 -6.82 -7.93
C ALA A 98 -0.66 -5.77 -7.92
N VAL A 99 -1.39 -5.70 -6.81
CA VAL A 99 -2.53 -4.81 -6.63
C VAL A 99 -2.09 -3.35 -6.76
N GLN A 100 -0.94 -2.99 -6.16
CA GLN A 100 -0.38 -1.65 -6.30
C GLN A 100 -0.02 -1.35 -7.77
N ALA A 101 0.64 -2.27 -8.47
CA ALA A 101 1.04 -2.09 -9.87
C ALA A 101 -0.16 -1.92 -10.81
N TRP A 102 -1.23 -2.68 -10.61
CA TRP A 102 -2.46 -2.54 -11.42
C TRP A 102 -3.20 -1.23 -11.16
N LEU A 103 -3.09 -0.67 -9.95
CA LEU A 103 -3.73 0.58 -9.57
C LEU A 103 -2.87 1.83 -9.82
N ALA A 104 -1.56 1.68 -10.03
CA ALA A 104 -0.63 2.79 -10.19
C ALA A 104 -1.03 3.73 -11.34
N GLU A 105 -1.47 3.16 -12.46
CA GLU A 105 -1.91 3.94 -13.63
C GLU A 105 -3.11 4.86 -13.32
N HIS A 106 -4.00 4.42 -12.42
CA HIS A 106 -5.15 5.21 -12.00
C HIS A 106 -4.86 6.17 -10.84
N ARG A 107 -3.89 5.86 -9.96
CA ARG A 107 -3.52 6.74 -8.84
C ARG A 107 -2.87 8.04 -9.28
N ARG A 108 -2.13 8.03 -10.40
CA ARG A 108 -1.57 9.27 -10.98
C ARG A 108 -2.64 10.34 -11.18
N VAL A 109 -3.83 9.94 -11.62
CA VAL A 109 -4.96 10.86 -11.84
C VAL A 109 -5.57 11.35 -10.52
N ALA A 110 -5.65 10.48 -9.50
CA ALA A 110 -6.25 10.84 -8.21
C ALA A 110 -5.37 11.80 -7.38
N VAL A 111 -4.05 11.58 -7.36
CA VAL A 111 -3.09 12.38 -6.56
C VAL A 111 -2.90 13.80 -7.13
N GLN A 112 -3.25 14.03 -8.39
CA GLN A 112 -3.24 15.37 -9.00
C GLN A 112 -4.30 16.32 -8.44
N GLN A 113 -5.27 15.82 -7.66
CA GLN A 113 -6.24 16.68 -6.98
C GLN A 113 -5.56 17.48 -5.86
N GLN A 114 -5.82 18.79 -5.82
CA GLN A 114 -5.24 19.69 -4.83
C GLN A 114 -5.50 19.20 -3.38
N GLY A 115 -4.45 19.15 -2.57
CA GLY A 115 -4.51 18.71 -1.18
C GLY A 115 -4.62 17.19 -0.98
N SER A 116 -4.63 16.39 -2.05
CA SER A 116 -4.77 14.92 -1.97
C SER A 116 -3.61 14.27 -1.24
N ALA A 117 -2.38 14.67 -1.58
CA ALA A 117 -1.16 14.09 -1.03
C ALA A 117 -1.05 14.38 0.48
N GLU A 118 -1.37 15.60 0.89
CA GLU A 118 -1.37 16.04 2.28
C GLU A 118 -2.38 15.27 3.13
N ARG A 119 -3.60 15.07 2.60
CA ARG A 119 -4.63 14.27 3.29
C ARG A 119 -4.23 12.80 3.40
N ALA A 120 -3.63 12.23 2.35
CA ALA A 120 -3.15 10.85 2.37
C ALA A 120 -2.02 10.68 3.41
N PHE A 121 -1.04 11.60 3.38
CA PHE A 121 0.07 11.60 4.32
C PHE A 121 -0.41 11.71 5.78
N ALA A 122 -1.37 12.59 6.08
CA ALA A 122 -1.95 12.71 7.42
C ALA A 122 -2.54 11.36 7.92
N ARG A 123 -3.24 10.62 7.06
CA ARG A 123 -3.74 9.28 7.41
C ARG A 123 -2.62 8.26 7.58
N HIS A 124 -1.54 8.35 6.80
CA HIS A 124 -0.39 7.46 6.98
C HIS A 124 0.28 7.68 8.34
N VAL A 125 0.34 8.93 8.82
CA VAL A 125 0.83 9.25 10.18
C VAL A 125 -0.04 8.57 11.23
N GLU A 126 -1.37 8.68 11.12
CA GLU A 126 -2.31 8.02 12.04
C GLU A 126 -2.10 6.48 12.08
N ILE A 127 -1.90 5.85 10.92
CA ILE A 127 -1.61 4.42 10.82
C ILE A 127 -0.29 4.06 11.51
N LEU A 128 0.80 4.79 11.25
CA LEU A 128 2.09 4.53 11.88
C LEU A 128 2.02 4.70 13.40
N ASP A 129 1.32 5.72 13.87
CA ASP A 129 1.15 5.97 15.31
C ASP A 129 0.35 4.85 15.98
N ALA A 130 -0.69 4.33 15.33
CA ALA A 130 -1.42 3.15 15.80
C ALA A 130 -0.54 1.89 15.84
N ILE A 131 0.29 1.66 14.81
CA ILE A 131 1.24 0.55 14.77
C ILE A 131 2.26 0.66 15.92
N ARG A 132 2.82 1.86 16.16
CA ARG A 132 3.76 2.11 17.27
C ARG A 132 3.14 1.90 18.64
N ALA A 133 1.88 2.28 18.79
CA ALA A 133 1.13 2.09 20.03
C ALA A 133 0.72 0.64 20.28
N GLY A 134 0.88 -0.25 19.28
CA GLY A 134 0.38 -1.61 19.33
C GLY A 134 -1.15 -1.68 19.38
N ASP A 135 -1.84 -0.75 18.71
CA ASP A 135 -3.29 -0.59 18.73
C ASP A 135 -3.91 -1.07 17.39
N PRO A 136 -4.26 -2.37 17.27
CA PRO A 136 -4.77 -2.92 16.03
C PRO A 136 -6.13 -2.38 15.62
N GLU A 137 -6.96 -1.93 16.56
CA GLU A 137 -8.27 -1.33 16.27
C GLU A 137 -8.14 0.06 15.66
N LYS A 138 -7.11 0.83 16.03
CA LYS A 138 -6.84 2.14 15.39
C LYS A 138 -6.06 2.03 14.09
N ALA A 139 -5.33 0.94 13.89
CA ALA A 139 -4.52 0.74 12.68
C ALA A 139 -5.36 0.29 11.47
N GLU A 140 -6.55 -0.30 11.71
CA GLU A 140 -7.50 -0.81 10.71
C GLU A 140 -8.45 0.29 10.18
#